data_AF-A0A7C5HAC9-F1
#
_entry.id   AF-A0A7C5HAC9-F1
#
_cell.length_a   1.000
_cell.length_b   1.000
_cell.length_c   1.000
_cell.angle_alpha   90.00
_cell.angle_beta   90.00
_cell.angle_gamma   90.00
#
_symmetry.space_group_name_H-M   'P 1'
#
loop_
_entity.id
_entity.type
_entity.pdbx_description
1 polymer ?
#
loop_
_entity_poly.entity_id
_entity_poly.type
_entity_poly.pdbx_seq_one_letter_code
_entity_poly.pdbx_strand_id
1 'polypeptide(L)'
;MTCKHFGTCGSCGLYNTSYNVQLAEKEKRVATLLSPFYSDSLEVFDSPDSHYRARAEFRIWHDGERCDYAMGNITKDGAINIEECPKVIEPIEKRMWKLLDKINDSHEILKHKLFAVEFLATTTDECLVTMLYHRKLDEAWSEEAKHLESELNCKIMGRSRKQKVILSDEYVTEKLDIDDKTFTYVQYESGFTQPNPVVNVKMIEWA
;
A
#
# COMPACT_ATOMS: atom_id res chain seq x y z
N MET A 1 -0.55 16.19 6.03
CA MET A 1 0.25 15.00 6.43
C MET A 1 1.60 15.41 6.98
N THR A 2 2.03 14.81 8.09
CA THR A 2 3.39 14.88 8.65
C THR A 2 3.99 13.48 8.64
N CYS A 3 5.28 13.35 8.30
CA CYS A 3 5.97 12.06 8.31
C CYS A 3 7.43 12.25 8.77
N LYS A 4 7.89 11.44 9.72
CA LYS A 4 9.27 11.39 10.23
C LYS A 4 10.30 11.09 9.13
N HIS A 5 9.86 10.40 8.08
CA HIS A 5 10.73 9.93 6.98
C HIS A 5 10.75 10.90 5.78
N PHE A 6 10.21 12.11 5.92
CA PHE A 6 10.36 13.14 4.91
C PHE A 6 11.82 13.55 4.73
N GLY A 7 12.25 13.72 3.48
CA GLY A 7 13.64 14.01 3.14
C GLY A 7 14.58 12.80 3.16
N THR A 8 14.16 11.64 3.68
CA THR A 8 14.96 10.41 3.67
C THR A 8 14.33 9.31 2.84
N CYS A 9 13.01 9.11 2.94
CA CYS A 9 12.26 8.14 2.14
C CYS A 9 11.99 8.67 0.73
N GLY A 10 12.24 7.84 -0.29
CA GLY A 10 11.96 8.18 -1.70
C GLY A 10 10.47 8.18 -2.07
N SER A 11 9.57 7.85 -1.13
CA SER A 11 8.13 7.76 -1.40
C SER A 11 7.41 9.10 -1.58
N CYS A 12 7.92 10.17 -0.99
CA CYS A 12 7.23 11.46 -0.92
C CYS A 12 8.19 12.58 -1.37
N GLY A 13 8.14 12.94 -2.65
CA GLY A 13 9.12 13.87 -3.25
C GLY A 13 8.83 15.36 -3.06
N LEU A 14 7.61 15.74 -2.68
CA LEU A 14 7.17 17.14 -2.54
C LEU A 14 6.97 17.54 -1.07
N TYR A 15 7.70 16.90 -0.15
CA TYR A 15 7.47 16.97 1.30
C TYR A 15 7.68 18.36 1.93
N ASN A 16 8.46 19.24 1.28
CA ASN A 16 8.71 20.62 1.75
C ASN A 16 7.64 21.64 1.35
N THR A 17 6.63 21.21 0.60
CA THR A 17 5.59 22.09 0.05
C THR A 17 4.23 21.67 0.60
N SER A 18 3.39 22.63 1.02
CA SER A 18 2.04 22.31 1.49
C SER A 18 1.19 21.68 0.37
N TYR A 19 0.20 20.86 0.75
CA TYR A 19 -0.64 20.13 -0.23
C TYR A 19 -1.31 21.07 -1.25
N ASN A 20 -1.88 22.18 -0.80
CA ASN A 20 -2.54 23.15 -1.67
C ASN A 20 -1.56 23.80 -2.66
N VAL A 21 -0.33 24.08 -2.25
CA VAL A 21 0.70 24.62 -3.16
C VAL A 21 1.13 23.55 -4.16
N GLN A 22 1.31 22.29 -3.73
CA GLN A 22 1.60 21.19 -4.67
C GLN A 22 0.49 21.02 -5.72
N LEU A 23 -0.78 21.17 -5.32
CA LEU A 23 -1.93 21.05 -6.22
C LEU A 23 -1.95 22.19 -7.25
N ALA A 24 -1.81 23.44 -6.79
CA ALA A 24 -1.75 24.61 -7.66
C ALA A 24 -0.58 24.57 -8.64
N GLU A 25 0.59 24.09 -8.21
CA GLU A 25 1.76 23.91 -9.08
C GLU A 25 1.51 22.84 -10.15
N LYS A 26 0.84 21.75 -9.81
CA LYS A 26 0.47 20.69 -10.77
C LYS A 26 -0.55 21.19 -11.78
N GLU A 27 -1.58 21.90 -11.33
CA GLU A 27 -2.59 22.53 -12.20
C GLU A 27 -1.92 23.49 -13.19
N LYS A 28 -1.12 24.44 -12.67
CA LYS A 28 -0.38 25.40 -13.51
C LYS A 28 0.50 24.70 -14.53
N ARG A 29 1.21 23.64 -14.13
CA ARG A 29 2.06 22.85 -15.03
C ARG A 29 1.25 22.21 -16.14
N VAL A 30 0.12 21.58 -15.83
CA VAL A 30 -0.75 20.93 -16.83
C VAL A 30 -1.38 21.97 -17.76
N ALA A 31 -1.90 23.07 -17.23
CA ALA A 31 -2.46 24.16 -18.04
C ALA A 31 -1.43 24.73 -19.02
N THR A 32 -0.17 24.88 -18.58
CA THR A 32 0.92 25.32 -19.45
C THR A 32 1.19 24.31 -20.57
N LEU A 33 1.26 23.01 -20.25
CA LEU A 33 1.48 21.94 -21.23
C LEU A 33 0.35 21.85 -22.26
N LEU A 34 -0.90 22.09 -21.85
CA LEU A 34 -2.07 21.98 -22.71
C LEU A 34 -2.42 23.28 -23.46
N SER A 35 -1.77 24.40 -23.14
CA SER A 35 -2.09 25.72 -23.71
C SER A 35 -2.16 25.81 -25.25
N PRO A 36 -1.43 25.00 -26.05
CA PRO A 36 -1.62 25.00 -27.51
C PRO A 36 -2.92 24.32 -27.99
N PHE A 37 -3.59 23.56 -27.13
CA PHE A 37 -4.73 22.70 -27.47
C PHE A 37 -5.99 23.01 -26.65
N TYR A 38 -5.84 23.59 -25.46
CA TYR A 38 -6.92 23.85 -24.51
C TYR A 38 -6.61 25.12 -23.71
N SER A 39 -7.56 26.05 -23.66
CA SER A 39 -7.39 27.38 -23.05
C SER A 39 -8.31 27.66 -21.87
N ASP A 40 -9.31 26.82 -21.63
CA ASP A 40 -10.26 27.01 -20.54
C ASP A 40 -9.65 26.56 -19.20
N SER A 41 -10.33 26.88 -18.10
CA SER A 41 -9.92 26.42 -16.76
C SER A 41 -9.96 24.89 -16.68
N LEU A 42 -8.96 24.30 -16.03
CA LEU A 42 -8.96 22.88 -15.72
C LEU A 42 -9.86 22.60 -14.53
N GLU A 43 -10.63 21.53 -14.60
CA GLU A 43 -11.27 20.96 -13.42
C GLU A 43 -10.24 20.17 -12.61
N VAL A 44 -10.18 20.42 -11.30
CA VAL A 44 -9.16 19.86 -10.42
C VAL A 44 -9.80 19.01 -9.33
N PHE A 45 -9.46 17.72 -9.34
CA PHE A 45 -9.91 16.74 -8.35
C PHE A 45 -8.78 16.44 -7.36
N ASP A 46 -8.93 16.93 -6.13
CA ASP A 46 -7.97 16.74 -5.06
C ASP A 46 -8.08 15.36 -4.39
N SER A 47 -7.06 14.99 -3.63
CA SER A 47 -6.97 13.80 -2.80
C SER A 47 -6.89 14.23 -1.34
N PRO A 48 -7.32 13.39 -0.39
CA PRO A 48 -6.84 13.51 0.99
C PRO A 48 -5.31 13.57 1.02
N ASP A 49 -4.76 14.37 1.93
CA ASP A 49 -3.32 14.59 2.03
C ASP A 49 -2.58 13.48 2.81
N SER A 50 -3.32 12.61 3.52
CA SER A 50 -2.91 11.36 4.16
C SER A 50 -3.91 10.25 3.84
N HIS A 51 -3.58 9.00 4.21
CA HIS A 51 -4.44 7.81 4.11
C HIS A 51 -5.14 7.62 2.76
N TYR A 52 -4.45 7.94 1.67
CA TYR A 52 -5.01 7.88 0.33
C TYR A 52 -4.56 6.66 -0.46
N ARG A 53 -3.59 5.87 0.03
CA ARG A 53 -2.97 4.78 -0.72
C ARG A 53 -3.48 3.40 -0.27
N ALA A 54 -4.32 2.79 -1.10
CA ALA A 54 -4.94 1.47 -0.89
C ALA A 54 -4.01 0.27 -1.16
N ARG A 55 -2.80 0.52 -1.69
CA ARG A 55 -1.85 -0.52 -2.07
C ARG A 55 -0.42 -0.10 -1.78
N ALA A 56 0.31 -0.94 -1.05
CA ALA A 56 1.67 -0.65 -0.60
C ALA A 56 2.53 -1.90 -0.65
N GLU A 57 3.80 -1.73 -1.00
CA GLU A 57 4.80 -2.78 -0.96
C GLU A 57 5.96 -2.26 -0.11
N PHE A 58 6.39 -3.10 0.82
CA PHE A 58 7.51 -2.83 1.71
C PHE A 58 8.52 -3.96 1.60
N ARG A 59 9.80 -3.62 1.52
CA ARG A 59 10.87 -4.60 1.72
C ARG A 59 10.93 -4.98 3.20
N ILE A 60 11.39 -6.17 3.48
CA ILE A 60 11.74 -6.60 4.83
C ILE A 60 13.25 -6.56 4.95
N TRP A 61 13.75 -5.61 5.74
CA TRP A 61 15.17 -5.50 6.05
C TRP A 61 15.48 -6.31 7.30
N HIS A 62 16.48 -7.19 7.23
CA HIS A 62 16.91 -8.00 8.37
C HIS A 62 18.16 -7.37 8.98
N ASP A 63 18.08 -7.03 10.26
CA ASP A 63 19.19 -6.54 11.08
C ASP A 63 19.37 -7.46 12.30
N GLY A 64 20.27 -8.42 12.16
CA GLY A 64 20.46 -9.50 13.14
C GLY A 64 19.19 -10.31 13.34
N GLU A 65 18.68 -10.31 14.58
CA GLU A 65 17.46 -11.05 14.95
C GLU A 65 16.17 -10.27 14.72
N ARG A 66 16.24 -8.98 14.36
CA ARG A 66 15.07 -8.16 14.09
C ARG A 66 14.93 -7.91 12.59
N CYS A 67 13.70 -7.80 12.13
CA CYS A 67 13.40 -7.23 10.82
C CYS A 67 12.47 -6.03 10.95
N ASP A 68 12.63 -5.08 10.03
CA ASP A 68 11.78 -3.90 9.92
C ASP A 68 11.31 -3.73 8.47
N TYR A 69 10.19 -3.00 8.30
CA TYR A 69 9.79 -2.53 6.98
C TYR A 69 10.82 -1.54 6.45
N ALA A 70 11.12 -1.63 5.16
CA ALA A 70 12.04 -0.73 4.49
C ALA A 70 11.52 -0.24 3.13
N MET A 71 11.91 0.99 2.81
CA MET A 71 11.60 1.68 1.56
C MET A 71 12.88 2.20 0.92
N GLY A 72 12.88 2.40 -0.40
CA GLY A 72 14.00 3.06 -1.08
C GLY A 72 14.23 4.47 -0.53
N ASN A 73 15.50 4.84 -0.37
CA ASN A 73 15.88 6.19 0.06
C ASN A 73 15.68 7.23 -1.07
N ILE A 74 15.72 8.51 -0.74
CA ILE A 74 15.48 9.61 -1.69
C ILE A 74 16.58 9.70 -2.77
N THR A 75 17.80 9.28 -2.46
CA THR A 75 18.96 9.22 -3.37
C THR A 75 18.89 8.04 -4.34
N LYS A 76 17.97 7.09 -4.13
CA LYS A 76 17.71 5.89 -4.94
C LYS A 76 18.88 4.91 -5.03
N ASP A 77 19.80 4.96 -4.09
CA ASP A 77 20.98 4.09 -4.01
C ASP A 77 20.93 3.11 -2.82
N GLY A 78 19.89 3.19 -1.99
CA GLY A 78 19.76 2.36 -0.80
C GLY A 78 18.33 2.25 -0.29
N ALA A 79 18.20 1.68 0.90
CA ALA A 79 16.95 1.56 1.62
C ALA A 79 17.07 2.21 3.01
N ILE A 80 15.94 2.64 3.55
CA ILE A 80 15.80 3.07 4.95
C ILE A 80 14.69 2.25 5.60
N ASN A 81 14.83 1.99 6.90
CA ASN A 81 13.75 1.44 7.69
C ASN A 81 12.68 2.51 7.90
N ILE A 82 11.42 2.08 7.98
CA ILE A 82 10.29 2.97 8.24
C ILE A 82 9.60 2.61 9.55
N GLU A 83 9.20 3.65 10.26
CA GLU A 83 8.49 3.57 11.55
C GLU A 83 7.04 4.08 11.45
N GLU A 84 6.70 4.73 10.34
CA GLU A 84 5.36 5.22 10.04
C GLU A 84 5.18 5.35 8.53
N CYS A 85 3.94 5.25 8.06
CA CYS A 85 3.62 5.42 6.64
C CYS A 85 2.23 6.04 6.47
N PRO A 86 2.02 7.31 6.88
CA PRO A 86 0.69 7.93 6.93
C PRO A 86 0.02 8.13 5.55
N LYS A 87 0.66 7.71 4.46
CA LYS A 87 0.03 7.67 3.12
C LYS A 87 -0.85 6.44 2.92
N VAL A 88 -0.60 5.33 3.62
CA VAL A 88 -1.42 4.11 3.44
C VAL A 88 -2.77 4.29 4.11
N ILE A 89 -3.82 3.73 3.53
CA ILE A 89 -5.16 3.80 4.12
C ILE A 89 -5.19 3.10 5.49
N GLU A 90 -6.08 3.54 6.38
CA GLU A 90 -6.18 3.04 7.75
C GLU A 90 -6.26 1.51 7.86
N PRO A 91 -6.96 0.77 6.97
CA PRO A 91 -6.97 -0.69 7.01
C PRO A 91 -5.58 -1.33 6.90
N ILE A 92 -4.66 -0.73 6.14
CA ILE A 92 -3.26 -1.19 6.06
C ILE A 92 -2.54 -0.84 7.35
N GLU A 93 -2.60 0.42 7.77
CA GLU A 93 -1.86 0.91 8.94
C GLU A 93 -2.23 0.18 10.23
N LYS A 94 -3.52 -0.10 10.42
CA LYS A 94 -4.09 -0.88 11.53
C LYS A 94 -3.45 -2.26 11.71
N ARG A 95 -2.94 -2.85 10.61
CA ARG A 95 -2.47 -4.24 10.56
C ARG A 95 -0.95 -4.36 10.39
N MET A 96 -0.33 -3.45 9.65
CA MET A 96 1.08 -3.60 9.25
C MET A 96 2.03 -3.68 10.44
N TRP A 97 1.85 -2.85 11.47
CA TRP A 97 2.78 -2.85 12.61
C TRP A 97 2.66 -4.13 13.45
N LYS A 98 1.44 -4.58 13.70
CA LYS A 98 1.19 -5.87 14.38
C LYS A 98 1.70 -7.06 13.58
N LEU A 99 1.56 -7.02 12.25
CA LEU A 99 2.14 -8.02 11.37
C LEU A 99 3.66 -8.09 11.53
N LEU A 100 4.34 -6.94 11.55
CA LEU A 100 5.79 -6.88 11.76
C LEU A 100 6.21 -7.44 13.11
N ASP A 101 5.48 -7.12 14.18
CA ASP A 101 5.74 -7.68 15.52
C ASP A 101 5.63 -9.21 15.49
N LYS A 102 4.58 -9.76 14.87
CA LYS A 102 4.38 -11.21 14.76
C LYS A 102 5.40 -11.91 13.89
N ILE A 103 5.86 -11.26 12.82
CA ILE A 103 6.99 -11.76 12.03
C ILE A 103 8.23 -11.83 12.92
N ASN A 104 8.53 -10.79 13.70
CA ASN A 104 9.69 -10.78 14.58
C ASN A 104 9.63 -11.86 15.68
N ASP A 105 8.44 -12.14 16.22
CA ASP A 105 8.24 -13.23 17.20
C ASP A 105 8.45 -14.62 16.56
N SER A 106 8.13 -14.78 15.28
CA SER A 106 8.20 -16.04 14.54
C SER A 106 9.51 -16.22 13.75
N HIS A 107 10.58 -16.55 14.46
CA HIS A 107 11.93 -16.58 13.89
C HIS A 107 12.11 -17.56 12.71
N GLU A 108 11.74 -18.83 12.89
CA GLU A 108 12.04 -19.88 11.91
C GLU A 108 10.97 -20.02 10.82
N ILE A 109 9.74 -19.58 11.10
CA ILE A 109 8.60 -19.82 10.20
C ILE A 109 8.26 -18.53 9.44
N LEU A 110 7.67 -17.51 10.07
CA LEU A 110 7.21 -16.34 9.29
C LEU A 110 8.37 -15.43 8.87
N LYS A 111 9.43 -15.29 9.68
CA LYS A 111 10.57 -14.39 9.40
C LYS A 111 11.57 -14.98 8.42
N HIS A 112 11.88 -16.27 8.53
CA HIS A 112 12.96 -16.88 7.76
C HIS A 112 12.78 -16.69 6.25
N LYS A 113 13.74 -15.99 5.62
CA LYS A 113 13.78 -15.68 4.18
C LYS A 113 12.59 -14.86 3.65
N LEU A 114 11.80 -14.22 4.52
CA LEU A 114 10.84 -13.19 4.10
C LEU A 114 11.62 -11.97 3.59
N PHE A 115 11.30 -11.46 2.41
CA PHE A 115 12.03 -10.31 1.84
C PHE A 115 11.16 -9.11 1.49
N ALA A 116 9.85 -9.29 1.40
CA ALA A 116 8.90 -8.22 1.15
C ALA A 116 7.49 -8.61 1.60
N VAL A 117 6.68 -7.59 1.86
CA VAL A 117 5.25 -7.71 2.15
C VAL A 117 4.51 -6.69 1.29
N GLU A 118 3.47 -7.17 0.60
CA GLU A 118 2.54 -6.33 -0.13
C GLU A 118 1.20 -6.28 0.60
N PHE A 119 0.57 -5.11 0.55
CA PHE A 119 -0.75 -4.85 1.11
C PHE A 119 -1.66 -4.38 0.00
N LEU A 120 -2.84 -4.99 -0.06
CA LEU A 120 -3.97 -4.55 -0.86
C LEU A 120 -5.16 -4.41 0.08
N ALA A 121 -5.73 -3.23 0.20
CA ALA A 121 -6.85 -2.99 1.09
C ALA A 121 -7.91 -2.11 0.45
N THR A 122 -9.09 -2.09 1.06
CA THR A 122 -10.28 -1.41 0.53
C THR A 122 -10.75 -0.31 1.47
N THR A 123 -11.65 0.54 0.98
CA THR A 123 -12.31 1.55 1.82
C THR A 123 -13.25 0.94 2.88
N THR A 124 -13.56 -0.35 2.76
CA THR A 124 -14.49 -1.11 3.62
C THR A 124 -13.78 -2.03 4.64
N ASP A 125 -12.53 -1.73 4.98
CA ASP A 125 -11.69 -2.45 5.96
C ASP A 125 -11.34 -3.90 5.60
N GLU A 126 -11.54 -4.33 4.33
CA GLU A 126 -10.89 -5.55 3.83
C GLU A 126 -9.41 -5.29 3.55
N CYS A 127 -8.57 -6.28 3.88
CA CYS A 127 -7.14 -6.23 3.62
C CYS A 127 -6.63 -7.63 3.26
N LEU A 128 -5.84 -7.68 2.19
CA LEU A 128 -5.06 -8.84 1.75
C LEU A 128 -3.59 -8.51 1.88
N VAL A 129 -2.87 -9.36 2.60
CA VAL A 129 -1.43 -9.29 2.80
C VAL A 129 -0.76 -10.41 2.00
N THR A 130 0.16 -10.04 1.12
CA THR A 130 0.99 -11.01 0.39
C THR A 130 2.39 -11.00 0.99
N MET A 131 2.80 -12.14 1.55
CA MET A 131 4.12 -12.33 2.13
C MET A 131 5.05 -13.02 1.11
N LEU A 132 6.19 -12.39 0.81
CA LEU A 132 7.09 -12.80 -0.27
C LEU A 132 8.39 -13.42 0.27
N TYR A 133 8.70 -14.64 -0.17
CA TYR A 133 9.77 -15.46 0.40
C TYR A 133 10.81 -15.96 -0.61
N HIS A 134 12.06 -16.05 -0.14
CA HIS A 134 13.17 -16.76 -0.78
C HIS A 134 13.33 -18.21 -0.26
N ARG A 135 12.22 -18.87 0.07
CA ARG A 135 12.16 -20.29 0.46
C ARG A 135 10.83 -20.91 0.06
N LYS A 136 10.76 -22.24 0.03
CA LYS A 136 9.48 -22.94 -0.11
C LYS A 136 8.65 -22.76 1.16
N LEU A 137 7.35 -22.60 0.98
CA LEU A 137 6.36 -22.52 2.05
C LEU A 137 5.75 -23.91 2.25
N ASP A 138 5.72 -24.37 3.49
CA ASP A 138 5.26 -25.69 3.90
C ASP A 138 3.99 -25.58 4.76
N GLU A 139 3.57 -26.72 5.32
CA GLU A 139 2.36 -26.78 6.15
C GLU A 139 2.52 -25.94 7.42
N ALA A 140 3.70 -25.98 8.06
CA ALA A 140 4.00 -25.18 9.26
C ALA A 140 3.83 -23.67 8.98
N TRP A 141 4.30 -23.19 7.83
CA TRP A 141 4.03 -21.81 7.42
C TRP A 141 2.54 -21.53 7.24
N SER A 142 1.80 -22.46 6.62
CA SER A 142 0.38 -22.29 6.33
C SER A 142 -0.46 -22.25 7.61
N GLU A 143 -0.17 -23.13 8.57
CA GLU A 143 -0.81 -23.17 9.88
C GLU A 143 -0.59 -21.84 10.65
N GLU A 144 0.66 -21.38 10.74
CA GLU A 144 0.97 -20.15 11.49
C GLU A 144 0.42 -18.89 10.80
N ALA A 145 0.52 -18.80 9.48
CA ALA A 145 -0.07 -17.69 8.73
C ALA A 145 -1.61 -17.70 8.83
N LYS A 146 -2.26 -18.86 8.98
CA LYS A 146 -3.71 -18.96 9.19
C LYS A 146 -4.13 -18.42 10.56
N HIS A 147 -3.34 -18.65 11.59
CA HIS A 147 -3.55 -18.03 12.90
C HIS A 147 -3.46 -16.50 12.80
N LEU A 148 -2.51 -16.01 11.99
CA LEU A 148 -2.30 -14.58 11.79
C LEU A 148 -3.44 -13.88 11.03
N GLU A 149 -4.08 -14.55 10.06
CA GLU A 149 -5.31 -14.04 9.39
C GLU A 149 -6.38 -13.68 10.42
N SER A 150 -6.60 -14.57 11.38
CA SER A 150 -7.61 -14.41 12.43
C SER A 150 -7.22 -13.31 13.40
N GLU A 151 -5.96 -13.25 13.83
CA GLU A 151 -5.48 -12.24 14.79
C GLU A 151 -5.49 -10.82 14.21
N LEU A 152 -5.16 -10.66 12.92
CA LEU A 152 -5.10 -9.36 12.25
C LEU A 152 -6.42 -8.97 11.57
N ASN A 153 -7.42 -9.86 11.55
CA ASN A 153 -8.65 -9.69 10.79
C ASN A 153 -8.36 -9.26 9.34
N CYS A 154 -7.57 -10.07 8.65
CA CYS A 154 -7.20 -9.88 7.24
C CYS A 154 -7.03 -11.22 6.52
N LYS A 155 -6.95 -11.15 5.19
CA LYS A 155 -6.54 -12.28 4.35
C LYS A 155 -5.02 -12.28 4.24
N ILE A 156 -4.39 -13.45 4.27
CA ILE A 156 -2.95 -13.62 4.10
C ILE A 156 -2.70 -14.67 3.03
N MET A 157 -1.72 -14.39 2.17
CA MET A 157 -1.21 -15.36 1.21
C MET A 157 0.31 -15.30 1.11
N GLY A 158 0.90 -16.42 0.70
CA GLY A 158 2.34 -16.57 0.57
C GLY A 158 2.75 -16.74 -0.88
N ARG A 159 3.82 -16.06 -1.30
CA ARG A 159 4.47 -16.34 -2.58
C ARG A 159 5.94 -16.67 -2.39
N SER A 160 6.38 -17.64 -3.16
CA SER A 160 7.80 -17.92 -3.36
C SER A 160 8.03 -18.33 -4.81
N ARG A 161 9.25 -18.70 -5.17
CA ARG A 161 9.58 -19.09 -6.55
C ARG A 161 8.66 -20.22 -7.03
N LYS A 162 7.79 -19.91 -8.00
CA LYS A 162 6.79 -20.83 -8.60
C LYS A 162 5.77 -21.40 -7.59
N GLN A 163 5.58 -20.75 -6.45
CA GLN A 163 4.63 -21.18 -5.44
C GLN A 163 3.72 -20.01 -5.07
N LYS A 164 2.42 -20.28 -5.01
CA LYS A 164 1.39 -19.40 -4.48
C LYS A 164 0.57 -20.22 -3.49
N VAL A 165 0.55 -19.80 -2.22
CA VAL A 165 -0.21 -20.44 -1.15
C VAL A 165 -1.33 -19.49 -0.76
N ILE A 166 -2.57 -19.88 -1.03
CA ILE A 166 -3.79 -19.14 -0.70
C ILE A 166 -4.38 -19.78 0.55
N LEU A 167 -4.63 -18.99 1.60
CA LEU A 167 -5.17 -19.50 2.88
C LEU A 167 -6.68 -19.37 2.99
N SER A 168 -7.22 -18.22 2.62
CA SER A 168 -8.67 -17.95 2.56
C SER A 168 -9.07 -17.60 1.14
N ASP A 169 -8.59 -16.45 0.66
CA ASP A 169 -8.87 -15.90 -0.66
C ASP A 169 -7.65 -15.12 -1.16
N GLU A 170 -7.65 -14.83 -2.46
CA GLU A 170 -6.60 -14.05 -3.14
C GLU A 170 -7.11 -12.69 -3.64
N TYR A 171 -8.23 -12.21 -3.10
CA TYR A 171 -8.84 -10.94 -3.48
C TYR A 171 -9.43 -10.21 -2.27
N VAL A 172 -9.67 -8.92 -2.43
CA VAL A 172 -10.51 -8.10 -1.53
C VAL A 172 -11.71 -7.54 -2.28
N THR A 173 -12.79 -7.24 -1.56
CA THR A 173 -13.99 -6.63 -2.13
C THR A 173 -14.05 -5.16 -1.81
N GLU A 174 -13.92 -4.31 -2.81
CA GLU A 174 -14.06 -2.85 -2.69
C GLU A 174 -15.50 -2.44 -2.96
N LYS A 175 -15.97 -1.44 -2.21
CA LYS A 175 -17.25 -0.79 -2.48
C LYS A 175 -17.01 0.70 -2.64
N LEU A 176 -17.43 1.24 -3.78
CA LEU A 176 -17.30 2.65 -4.10
C LEU A 176 -18.70 3.22 -4.33
N ASP A 177 -19.04 4.29 -3.62
CA ASP A 177 -20.25 5.05 -3.89
C ASP A 177 -19.94 6.07 -4.99
N ILE A 178 -20.65 5.97 -6.11
CA ILE A 178 -20.44 6.75 -7.34
C ILE A 178 -21.84 7.17 -7.82
N ASP A 179 -22.11 8.47 -7.91
CA ASP A 179 -23.43 9.01 -8.29
C ASP A 179 -24.61 8.36 -7.54
N ASP A 180 -24.53 8.32 -6.20
CA ASP A 180 -25.51 7.71 -5.30
C ASP A 180 -25.76 6.20 -5.51
N LYS A 181 -24.85 5.50 -6.22
CA LYS A 181 -24.89 4.05 -6.42
C LYS A 181 -23.63 3.40 -5.87
N THR A 182 -23.83 2.34 -5.09
CA THR A 182 -22.72 1.51 -4.61
C THR A 182 -22.31 0.50 -5.68
N PHE A 183 -21.10 0.65 -6.19
CA PHE A 183 -20.45 -0.33 -7.07
C PHE A 183 -19.55 -1.25 -6.25
N THR A 184 -19.60 -2.54 -6.55
CA THR A 184 -18.77 -3.56 -5.90
C THR A 184 -17.71 -4.08 -6.87
N TYR A 185 -16.45 -4.00 -6.47
CA TYR A 185 -15.30 -4.45 -7.26
C TYR A 185 -14.54 -5.55 -6.53
N VAL A 186 -14.36 -6.69 -7.19
CA VAL A 186 -13.46 -7.74 -6.71
C VAL A 186 -12.04 -7.42 -7.18
N GLN A 187 -11.15 -7.12 -6.25
CA GLN A 187 -9.76 -6.75 -6.52
C GLN A 187 -8.84 -7.93 -6.20
N TYR A 188 -8.41 -8.64 -7.23
CA TYR A 188 -7.47 -9.76 -7.10
C TYR A 188 -6.04 -9.28 -6.81
N GLU A 189 -5.29 -10.10 -6.09
CA GLU A 189 -3.84 -10.01 -5.99
C GLU A 189 -3.21 -9.98 -7.39
N SER A 190 -2.15 -9.18 -7.55
CA SER A 190 -1.50 -8.85 -8.84
C SER A 190 -2.34 -8.08 -9.87
N GLY A 191 -3.65 -7.94 -9.66
CA GLY A 191 -4.53 -7.14 -10.51
C GLY A 191 -4.30 -5.64 -10.36
N PHE A 192 -4.22 -4.92 -11.49
CA PHE A 192 -4.20 -3.46 -11.45
C PHE A 192 -5.54 -2.90 -10.94
N THR A 193 -5.46 -1.93 -10.04
CA THR A 193 -6.55 -1.14 -9.46
C THR A 193 -5.94 0.21 -9.08
N GLN A 194 -6.77 1.24 -9.07
CA GLN A 194 -6.32 2.57 -8.73
C GLN A 194 -5.84 2.60 -7.27
N PRO A 195 -4.63 3.13 -7.00
CA PRO A 195 -4.09 3.13 -5.66
C PRO A 195 -4.76 4.16 -4.74
N ASN A 196 -5.56 5.07 -5.29
CA ASN A 196 -6.29 6.08 -4.52
C ASN A 196 -7.79 5.95 -4.79
N PRO A 197 -8.54 5.26 -3.90
CA PRO A 197 -9.97 5.01 -4.13
C PRO A 197 -10.78 6.31 -4.13
N VAL A 198 -10.37 7.32 -3.34
CA VAL A 198 -11.08 8.62 -3.28
C VAL A 198 -10.97 9.37 -4.60
N VAL A 199 -9.76 9.44 -5.19
CA VAL A 199 -9.58 10.04 -6.52
C VAL A 199 -10.21 9.18 -7.61
N ASN A 200 -10.22 7.85 -7.45
CA ASN A 200 -10.86 6.95 -8.41
C ASN A 200 -12.37 7.21 -8.53
N VAL A 201 -13.08 7.44 -7.42
CA VAL A 201 -14.50 7.82 -7.45
C VAL A 201 -14.68 9.09 -8.29
N LYS A 202 -13.94 10.17 -7.95
CA LYS A 202 -13.99 11.44 -8.70
C LYS A 202 -13.69 11.27 -10.19
N MET A 203 -12.74 10.39 -10.54
CA MET A 203 -12.41 10.09 -11.94
C MET A 203 -13.56 9.42 -12.69
N ILE A 204 -14.32 8.54 -12.04
CA ILE A 204 -15.43 7.83 -12.66
C ILE A 204 -16.65 8.75 -12.78
N GLU A 205 -16.95 9.54 -11.75
CA GLU A 205 -18.06 10.53 -11.77
C GLU A 205 -17.85 11.60 -12.84
N TRP A 206 -16.60 11.94 -13.15
CA TRP A 206 -16.26 12.90 -14.20
C TRP A 206 -16.39 12.34 -15.63
N ALA A 207 -16.22 11.03 -15.83
CA ALA A 207 -16.07 10.40 -17.15
C ALA A 207 -17.41 10.15 -17.87
#